data_AF-A0A914CFI1-F1
#
_entry.id   AF-A0A914CFI1-F1
#
_cell.length_a   1.000
_cell.length_b   1.000
_cell.length_c   1.000
_cell.angle_alpha   90.00
_cell.angle_beta   90.00
_cell.angle_gamma   90.00
#
_symmetry.space_group_name_H-M   'P 1'
#
loop_
_entity.id
_entity.type
_entity.pdbx_description
1 polymer ?
#
loop_
_entity_poly.entity_id
_entity_poly.type
_entity_poly.pdbx_seq_one_letter_code
_entity_poly.pdbx_strand_id
1 'polypeptide(L)'
;MSWILEWFDDILDYLGLTKKPSKLLLYGLNNVGKTTLLHMLRDGQEVQHFHTSNPTSAKLRIGGLKFTTFDPETIPDEQVADCPIMILGNKIDKPDGLGEEDLKHRLGITQLCTGKSRVPRVDLTTRPLEVFMCSVVRRQGYSEGFRWLSQYLD
;
A
#
# COMPACT_ATOMS: atom_id res chain seq x y z
N MET A 1 10.03 20.77 -4.40
CA MET A 1 9.82 19.64 -3.47
C MET A 1 8.33 19.42 -3.39
N SER A 2 7.86 18.19 -3.60
CA SER A 2 6.43 17.94 -3.65
C SER A 2 5.89 17.78 -2.23
N TRP A 3 4.80 18.49 -1.93
CA TRP A 3 4.05 18.41 -0.69
C TRP A 3 3.60 16.97 -0.32
N ILE A 4 3.52 16.03 -1.28
CA ILE A 4 3.30 14.59 -0.99
C ILE A 4 4.51 13.97 -0.30
N LEU A 5 5.72 14.34 -0.70
CA LEU A 5 6.92 13.82 -0.08
C LEU A 5 7.03 14.38 1.34
N GLU A 6 6.74 15.67 1.52
CA GLU A 6 6.71 16.29 2.85
C GLU A 6 5.63 15.64 3.75
N TRP A 7 4.40 15.48 3.25
CA TRP A 7 3.34 14.78 3.99
C TRP A 7 3.69 13.32 4.29
N PHE A 8 4.30 12.61 3.33
CA PHE A 8 4.64 11.21 3.51
C PHE A 8 5.81 11.08 4.48
N ASP A 9 6.84 11.90 4.35
CA ASP A 9 7.98 11.98 5.26
C ASP A 9 7.51 12.35 6.67
N ASP A 10 6.56 13.29 6.82
CA ASP A 10 5.92 13.61 8.10
C ASP A 10 5.19 12.40 8.69
N ILE A 11 4.51 11.61 7.86
CA ILE A 11 3.91 10.33 8.27
C ILE A 11 5.00 9.32 8.65
N LEU A 12 6.06 9.19 7.86
CA LEU A 12 7.13 8.24 8.14
C LEU A 12 7.88 8.59 9.44
N ASP A 13 8.11 9.87 9.70
CA ASP A 13 8.72 10.39 10.92
C ASP A 13 7.78 10.26 12.10
N TYR A 14 6.50 10.61 11.95
CA TYR A 14 5.48 10.40 12.97
C TYR A 14 5.34 8.93 13.38
N LEU A 15 5.49 8.03 12.40
CA LEU A 15 5.42 6.58 12.61
C LEU A 15 6.77 5.96 13.05
N GLY A 16 7.85 6.74 13.11
CA GLY A 16 9.19 6.26 13.46
C GLY A 16 9.81 5.28 12.44
N LEU A 17 9.23 5.18 11.25
CA LEU A 17 9.64 4.25 10.19
C LEU A 17 10.88 4.75 9.44
N THR A 18 11.21 6.03 9.54
CA THR A 18 12.46 6.59 8.99
C THR A 18 13.71 6.00 9.64
N LYS A 19 13.60 5.49 10.87
CA LYS A 19 14.72 4.95 11.66
C LYS A 19 14.90 3.43 11.54
N LYS A 20 14.00 2.71 10.86
CA LYS A 20 14.01 1.24 10.81
C LYS A 20 13.93 0.69 9.38
N PRO A 21 14.73 -0.34 9.05
CA PRO A 21 14.69 -0.97 7.74
C PRO A 21 13.44 -1.85 7.59
N SER A 22 12.37 -1.27 7.05
CA SER A 22 11.11 -1.98 6.75
C SER A 22 10.95 -2.24 5.26
N LYS A 23 10.41 -3.40 4.86
CA LYS A 23 10.08 -3.70 3.46
C LYS A 23 8.57 -3.58 3.25
N LEU A 24 8.14 -2.65 2.39
CA LEU A 24 6.76 -2.59 1.94
C LEU A 24 6.62 -3.24 0.56
N LEU A 25 5.71 -4.20 0.46
CA LEU A 25 5.37 -4.85 -0.79
C LEU A 25 4.12 -4.20 -1.39
N LEU A 26 4.26 -3.62 -2.60
CA LEU A 26 3.12 -3.12 -3.37
C LEU A 26 2.76 -4.15 -4.44
N TYR A 27 1.63 -4.82 -4.25
CA TYR A 27 1.12 -5.87 -5.12
C TYR A 27 -0.26 -5.48 -5.68
N GLY A 28 -0.59 -5.93 -6.90
CA GLY A 28 -1.87 -5.63 -7.54
C GLY A 28 -1.83 -5.80 -9.06
N LEU A 29 -2.98 -5.72 -9.72
CA LEU A 29 -3.09 -5.88 -11.18
C LEU A 29 -2.39 -4.75 -11.96
N ASN A 30 -2.13 -4.98 -13.24
CA ASN A 30 -1.66 -3.94 -14.15
C ASN A 30 -2.67 -2.79 -14.19
N ASN A 31 -2.19 -1.54 -14.27
CA ASN A 31 -3.02 -0.33 -14.31
C ASN A 31 -3.84 0.01 -13.04
N VAL A 32 -3.61 -0.68 -11.89
CA VAL A 32 -4.19 -0.30 -10.58
C VAL A 32 -3.59 0.98 -10.00
N GLY A 33 -2.42 1.41 -10.50
CA GLY A 33 -1.72 2.61 -10.05
C GLY A 33 -0.54 2.35 -9.13
N LYS A 34 0.01 1.12 -9.10
CA LYS A 34 1.23 0.77 -8.34
C LYS A 34 2.41 1.66 -8.71
N THR A 35 2.67 1.81 -10.01
CA THR A 35 3.74 2.66 -10.55
C THR A 35 3.47 4.13 -10.27
N THR A 36 2.23 4.59 -10.47
CA THR A 36 1.83 5.98 -10.15
C THR A 36 2.05 6.31 -8.68
N LEU A 37 1.67 5.41 -7.76
CA LEU A 37 1.92 5.57 -6.32
C LEU A 37 3.41 5.64 -6.03
N LEU A 38 4.23 4.77 -6.63
CA LEU A 38 5.68 4.77 -6.43
C LEU A 38 6.34 6.06 -6.96
N HIS A 39 5.89 6.58 -8.10
CA HIS A 39 6.36 7.87 -8.62
C HIS A 39 5.91 9.06 -7.77
N MET A 40 4.66 9.05 -7.29
CA MET A 40 4.20 10.05 -6.34
C MET A 40 5.02 10.01 -5.05
N LEU A 41 5.37 8.82 -4.56
CA LEU A 41 6.22 8.66 -3.39
C LEU A 41 7.70 9.01 -3.64
N ARG A 42 8.18 9.04 -4.89
CA ARG A 42 9.59 9.36 -5.21
C ARG A 42 9.80 10.83 -5.56
N ASP A 43 9.02 11.33 -6.52
CA ASP A 43 9.21 12.63 -7.14
C ASP A 43 8.06 13.59 -6.78
N GLY A 44 6.99 13.05 -6.19
CA GLY A 44 5.74 13.72 -5.89
C GLY A 44 5.10 14.44 -7.09
N GLN A 45 5.42 13.96 -8.28
CA GLN A 45 4.77 14.31 -9.53
C GLN A 45 4.01 13.11 -10.07
N GLU A 46 2.84 13.36 -10.64
CA GLU A 46 2.07 12.36 -11.36
C GLU A 46 2.74 12.11 -12.71
N VAL A 47 3.37 10.95 -12.88
CA VAL A 47 3.85 10.50 -14.19
C VAL A 47 2.87 9.45 -14.71
N GLN A 48 2.13 9.77 -15.76
CA GLN A 48 1.39 8.77 -16.52
C GLN A 48 2.40 7.91 -17.28
N HIS A 49 2.71 6.74 -16.73
CA HIS A 49 3.47 5.73 -17.47
C HIS A 49 2.53 5.00 -18.44
N PHE A 50 2.78 5.16 -19.74
CA PHE A 50 2.23 4.25 -20.75
C PHE A 50 2.80 2.85 -20.52
N HIS A 51 1.93 1.84 -20.56
CA HIS A 51 2.18 0.43 -20.24
C HIS A 51 3.62 -0.03 -20.51
N THR A 52 4.36 -0.39 -19.45
CA THR A 52 5.66 -1.06 -19.60
C THR A 52 5.43 -2.55 -19.80
N SER A 53 5.79 -3.04 -20.99
CA SER A 53 5.69 -4.42 -21.47
C SER A 53 6.72 -5.39 -20.87
N ASN A 54 7.33 -5.06 -19.73
CA ASN A 54 8.31 -5.92 -19.06
C ASN A 54 8.08 -5.92 -17.54
N PRO A 55 7.97 -7.10 -16.89
CA PRO A 55 7.79 -7.20 -15.46
C PRO A 55 9.04 -6.64 -14.77
N THR A 56 8.93 -5.45 -14.20
CA THR A 56 10.08 -4.72 -13.67
C THR A 56 9.78 -4.38 -12.22
N SER A 57 10.40 -5.11 -11.29
CA SER A 57 10.32 -4.78 -9.88
C SER A 57 10.90 -3.38 -9.66
N ALA A 58 10.07 -2.38 -9.38
CA ALA A 58 10.53 -1.04 -9.03
C ALA A 58 10.76 -0.99 -7.52
N LYS A 59 11.98 -0.60 -7.12
CA LYS A 59 12.39 -0.42 -5.73
C LYS A 59 12.51 1.07 -5.45
N LEU A 60 11.87 1.54 -4.39
CA LEU A 60 11.98 2.91 -3.89
C LEU A 60 12.43 2.87 -2.43
N ARG A 61 13.33 3.77 -2.06
CA ARG A 61 13.72 3.97 -0.66
C ARG A 61 13.36 5.38 -0.23
N ILE A 62 12.68 5.49 0.90
CA ILE A 62 12.35 6.77 1.54
C ILE A 62 12.69 6.59 3.02
N GLY A 63 13.69 7.32 3.51
CA GLY A 63 14.31 7.07 4.81
C GLY A 63 14.78 5.61 4.96
N GLY A 64 14.41 4.95 6.07
CA GLY A 64 14.66 3.54 6.33
C GLY A 64 13.77 2.56 5.55
N LEU A 65 12.65 3.01 5.00
CA LEU A 65 11.70 2.15 4.30
C LEU A 65 12.17 1.79 2.89
N LYS A 66 12.01 0.51 2.54
CA LYS A 66 12.24 -0.02 1.20
C LYS A 66 10.92 -0.52 0.62
N PHE A 67 10.37 0.24 -0.32
CA PHE A 67 9.24 -0.15 -1.14
C PHE A 67 9.73 -1.05 -2.27
N THR A 68 9.07 -2.17 -2.47
CA THR A 68 9.28 -3.04 -3.62
C THR A 68 7.94 -3.33 -4.26
N THR A 69 7.82 -3.00 -5.54
CA THR A 69 6.68 -3.42 -6.36
C THR A 69 7.00 -4.76 -7.00
N PHE A 70 6.02 -5.66 -7.01
CA PHE A 70 6.09 -6.92 -7.75
C PHE A 70 4.87 -7.05 -8.64
N ASP A 71 5.04 -7.78 -9.73
CA ASP A 71 3.94 -8.16 -10.57
C ASP A 71 3.14 -9.30 -9.93
N PRO A 72 1.85 -9.43 -10.32
CA PRO A 72 0.96 -10.48 -9.82
C PRO A 72 1.55 -11.88 -9.76
N GLU A 73 2.46 -12.18 -10.68
CA GLU A 73 3.01 -13.51 -10.93
C GLU A 73 4.27 -13.84 -10.11
N THR A 74 4.80 -12.91 -9.29
CA THR A 74 6.15 -13.05 -8.70
C THR A 74 6.24 -12.71 -7.20
N ILE A 75 5.31 -13.19 -6.36
CA ILE A 75 5.50 -13.11 -4.90
C ILE A 75 6.40 -14.29 -4.44
N PRO A 76 7.53 -14.03 -3.74
CA PRO A 76 8.27 -15.09 -3.05
C PRO A 76 7.52 -15.54 -1.79
N ASP A 77 6.90 -16.73 -1.83
CA ASP A 77 5.97 -17.26 -0.82
C ASP A 77 6.49 -17.23 0.62
N GLU A 78 7.77 -17.54 0.83
CA GLU A 78 8.33 -17.81 2.16
C GLU A 78 8.58 -16.54 3.00
N GLN A 79 8.80 -15.37 2.36
CA GLN A 79 9.15 -14.14 3.08
C GLN A 79 7.95 -13.26 3.45
N VAL A 80 6.75 -13.62 2.98
CA VAL A 80 5.54 -12.77 3.13
C VAL A 80 4.47 -13.47 3.96
N ALA A 81 4.74 -14.69 4.47
CA ALA A 81 3.79 -15.55 5.15
C ALA A 81 3.14 -14.91 6.41
N ASP A 82 3.87 -14.05 7.10
CA ASP A 82 3.40 -13.36 8.30
C ASP A 82 3.27 -11.84 8.12
N CYS A 83 3.65 -11.32 6.96
CA CYS A 83 3.71 -9.88 6.73
C CYS A 83 2.29 -9.27 6.77
N PRO A 84 2.10 -8.12 7.46
CA PRO A 84 0.87 -7.34 7.35
C PRO A 84 0.57 -6.97 5.89
N ILE A 85 -0.68 -7.14 5.46
CA ILE A 85 -1.12 -6.81 4.11
C ILE A 85 -2.13 -5.66 4.18
N MET A 86 -1.74 -4.52 3.60
CA MET A 86 -2.65 -3.41 3.34
C MET A 86 -3.02 -3.42 1.86
N ILE A 87 -4.32 -3.46 1.55
CA ILE A 87 -4.83 -3.36 0.18
C ILE A 87 -5.39 -1.95 -0.03
N LEU A 88 -4.93 -1.26 -1.07
CA LEU A 88 -5.47 0.05 -1.46
C LEU A 88 -6.49 -0.12 -2.59
N GLY A 89 -7.76 0.08 -2.28
CA GLY A 89 -8.83 0.18 -3.26
C GLY A 89 -8.82 1.54 -3.94
N ASN A 90 -7.95 1.70 -4.94
CA ASN A 90 -7.73 2.99 -5.60
C ASN A 90 -8.84 3.35 -6.60
N LYS A 91 -8.89 4.64 -6.99
CA LYS A 91 -9.79 5.24 -8.00
C LYS A 91 -11.24 5.44 -7.55
N ILE A 92 -11.47 5.70 -6.26
CA ILE A 92 -12.82 6.06 -5.75
C ILE A 92 -13.37 7.37 -6.34
N ASP A 93 -12.51 8.17 -6.98
CA ASP A 93 -12.91 9.39 -7.67
C ASP A 93 -13.70 9.14 -8.96
N LYS A 94 -13.69 7.90 -9.46
CA LYS A 94 -14.42 7.53 -10.67
C LYS A 94 -15.82 7.01 -10.34
N PRO A 95 -16.82 7.31 -11.19
CA PRO A 95 -18.20 6.88 -10.96
C PRO A 95 -18.39 5.36 -11.07
N ASP A 96 -17.48 4.65 -11.73
CA ASP A 96 -17.41 3.18 -11.82
C ASP A 96 -16.54 2.54 -10.72
N GLY A 97 -16.08 3.33 -9.74
CA GLY A 97 -15.28 2.86 -8.62
C GLY A 97 -16.04 1.84 -7.78
N LEU A 98 -15.37 0.73 -7.47
CA LEU A 98 -15.93 -0.34 -6.65
C LEU A 98 -15.97 0.10 -5.17
N GLY A 99 -17.05 -0.25 -4.46
CA GLY A 99 -17.12 -0.08 -3.00
C GLY A 99 -16.17 -1.02 -2.25
N GLU A 100 -15.92 -0.72 -0.97
CA GLU A 100 -15.02 -1.53 -0.13
C GLU A 100 -15.51 -2.97 0.03
N GLU A 101 -16.80 -3.15 0.37
CA GLU A 101 -17.40 -4.47 0.57
C GLU A 101 -17.37 -5.31 -0.70
N ASP A 102 -17.70 -4.70 -1.84
CA ASP A 102 -17.65 -5.37 -3.14
C ASP A 102 -16.21 -5.76 -3.51
N LEU A 103 -15.22 -4.91 -3.19
CA LEU A 103 -13.81 -5.20 -3.42
C LEU A 103 -13.36 -6.39 -2.56
N LYS A 104 -13.70 -6.39 -1.27
CA LYS A 104 -13.41 -7.49 -0.34
C LYS A 104 -14.05 -8.80 -0.83
N HIS A 105 -15.31 -8.73 -1.26
CA HIS A 105 -16.05 -9.88 -1.76
C HIS A 105 -15.41 -10.45 -3.04
N ARG A 106 -15.10 -9.60 -4.03
CA ARG A 106 -14.46 -10.04 -5.29
C ARG A 106 -13.06 -10.59 -5.11
N LEU A 107 -12.32 -10.11 -4.11
CA LEU A 107 -11.01 -10.63 -3.74
C LEU A 107 -11.10 -11.89 -2.87
N GLY A 108 -12.30 -12.26 -2.39
CA GLY A 108 -12.49 -13.42 -1.50
C GLY A 108 -11.88 -13.24 -0.11
N ILE A 109 -11.64 -12.00 0.32
CA ILE A 109 -10.92 -11.68 1.56
C ILE A 109 -11.82 -11.16 2.69
N THR A 110 -13.13 -11.04 2.48
CA THR A 110 -14.07 -10.46 3.46
C THR A 110 -13.90 -11.07 4.86
N GLN A 111 -13.76 -12.39 4.95
CA GLN A 111 -13.61 -13.11 6.23
C GLN A 111 -12.15 -13.20 6.72
N LEU A 112 -11.19 -12.73 5.92
CA LEU A 112 -9.76 -12.71 6.24
C LEU A 112 -9.32 -11.36 6.79
N CYS A 113 -10.14 -10.31 6.65
CA CYS A 113 -9.83 -8.98 7.17
C CYS A 113 -9.80 -8.98 8.70
N THR A 114 -8.77 -8.37 9.28
CA THR A 114 -8.53 -8.34 10.73
C THR A 114 -9.11 -7.10 11.41
N GLY A 115 -9.74 -6.20 10.65
CA GLY A 115 -10.30 -4.95 11.13
C GLY A 115 -9.33 -3.77 11.00
N LYS A 116 -9.92 -2.57 10.90
CA LYS A 116 -9.22 -1.27 10.80
C LYS A 116 -8.83 -0.68 12.15
N SER A 117 -9.43 -1.17 13.24
CA SER A 117 -9.13 -0.71 14.60
C SER A 117 -7.72 -1.10 15.02
N ARG A 118 -7.24 -0.46 16.09
CA ARG A 118 -5.95 -0.80 16.68
C ARG A 118 -6.05 -2.13 17.41
N VAL A 119 -5.55 -3.19 16.79
CA VAL A 119 -5.51 -4.55 17.35
C VAL A 119 -4.05 -4.97 17.53
N PRO A 120 -3.60 -5.27 18.76
CA PRO A 120 -2.26 -5.81 18.98
C PRO A 120 -2.03 -7.09 18.17
N ARG A 121 -0.83 -7.24 17.60
CA ARG A 121 -0.50 -8.43 16.79
C ARG A 121 -0.64 -9.74 17.56
N VAL A 122 -0.42 -9.71 18.87
CA VAL A 122 -0.57 -10.87 19.77
C VAL A 122 -2.01 -11.37 19.89
N ASP A 123 -3.00 -10.51 19.57
CA ASP A 123 -4.42 -10.83 19.65
C ASP A 123 -4.98 -11.34 18.31
N LEU A 124 -4.16 -11.38 17.26
CA LEU A 124 -4.54 -11.83 15.92
C LEU A 124 -4.12 -13.29 15.70
N THR A 125 -5.05 -14.10 15.20
CA THR A 125 -4.79 -15.51 14.83
C THR A 125 -4.23 -15.68 13.42
N THR A 126 -4.31 -14.63 12.60
CA THR A 126 -3.85 -14.59 11.21
C THR A 126 -2.97 -13.37 11.00
N ARG A 127 -2.27 -13.30 9.86
CA ARG A 127 -1.57 -12.06 9.48
C ARG A 127 -2.56 -10.89 9.43
N PRO A 128 -2.16 -9.66 9.83
CA PRO A 128 -2.99 -8.49 9.65
C PRO A 128 -3.31 -8.29 8.16
N LEU A 129 -4.59 -8.11 7.83
CA LEU A 129 -5.05 -7.88 6.47
C LEU A 129 -6.21 -6.90 6.48
N GLU A 130 -6.15 -5.84 5.69
CA GLU A 130 -7.27 -4.91 5.59
C GLU A 130 -7.27 -4.10 4.29
N VAL A 131 -8.45 -3.60 3.90
CA VAL A 131 -8.67 -2.80 2.68
C VAL A 131 -8.93 -1.33 3.05
N PHE A 132 -8.26 -0.41 2.36
CA PHE A 132 -8.48 1.03 2.47
C PHE A 132 -8.77 1.62 1.11
N MET A 133 -9.97 2.18 0.96
CA MET A 133 -10.39 2.83 -0.27
C MET A 133 -9.71 4.19 -0.40
N CYS A 134 -9.21 4.52 -1.58
CA CYS A 134 -8.45 5.73 -1.78
C CYS A 134 -8.60 6.31 -3.19
N SER A 135 -8.27 7.59 -3.33
CA SER A 135 -8.00 8.22 -4.62
C SER A 135 -6.61 8.82 -4.54
N VAL A 136 -5.67 8.19 -5.24
CA VAL A 136 -4.30 8.69 -5.32
C VAL A 136 -4.27 10.06 -6.04
N VAL A 137 -5.07 10.22 -7.10
CA VAL A 137 -5.16 11.49 -7.86
C VAL A 137 -5.76 12.61 -7.01
N ARG A 138 -6.81 12.32 -6.23
CA ARG A 138 -7.42 13.31 -5.31
C ARG A 138 -6.71 13.42 -3.97
N ARG A 139 -5.70 12.60 -3.73
CA ARG A 139 -4.88 12.60 -2.52
C ARG A 139 -5.66 12.27 -1.24
N GLN A 140 -6.52 11.26 -1.30
CA GLN A 140 -7.48 10.93 -0.24
C GLN A 140 -7.46 9.44 0.10
N GLY A 141 -7.67 9.10 1.37
CA GLY A 141 -7.93 7.74 1.87
C GLY A 141 -6.71 6.84 2.14
N TYR A 142 -5.62 6.97 1.37
CA TYR A 142 -4.44 6.09 1.56
C TYR A 142 -3.68 6.34 2.87
N SER A 143 -3.78 7.54 3.46
CA SER A 143 -3.15 7.89 4.73
C SER A 143 -3.63 7.00 5.89
N GLU A 144 -4.91 6.65 5.89
CA GLU A 144 -5.51 5.77 6.90
C GLU A 144 -4.93 4.37 6.84
N GLY A 145 -4.72 3.86 5.63
CA GLY A 145 -4.09 2.56 5.42
C GLY A 145 -2.65 2.54 5.94
N PHE A 146 -1.85 3.56 5.64
CA PHE A 146 -0.48 3.63 6.15
C PHE A 146 -0.42 3.72 7.68
N ARG A 147 -1.35 4.46 8.30
CA ARG A 147 -1.49 4.53 9.76
C ARG A 147 -1.96 3.19 10.37
N TRP A 148 -2.76 2.42 9.65
CA TRP A 148 -3.10 1.07 10.07
C TRP A 148 -1.90 0.13 9.98
N LEU A 149 -1.21 0.15 8.84
CA LEU A 149 -0.08 -0.73 8.58
C LEU A 149 1.07 -0.53 9.57
N SER A 150 1.34 0.73 9.94
CA SER A 150 2.42 1.10 10.85
C SER A 150 2.31 0.51 12.25
N GLN A 151 1.12 0.05 12.64
CA GLN A 151 0.92 -0.62 13.94
C GLN A 151 1.59 -1.99 13.99
N TYR A 152 1.95 -2.53 12.84
CA TYR A 152 2.50 -3.87 12.67
C TYR A 152 3.90 -3.86 12.04
N LEU A 153 4.49 -2.67 11.86
CA LEU A 153 5.85 -2.50 11.39
C LEU A 153 6.75 -2.33 12.63
N ASP A 154 7.56 -3.34 12.91
CA ASP A 154 8.53 -3.35 14.01
C ASP A 154 9.81 -2.57 13.74
#